data_AF-A0A938E6D5-F1
#
_entry.id   AF-A0A938E6D5-F1
#
_cell.length_a   1.000
_cell.length_b   1.000
_cell.length_c   1.000
_cell.angle_alpha   90.00
_cell.angle_beta   90.00
_cell.angle_gamma   90.00
#
_symmetry.space_group_name_H-M   'P 1'
#
loop_
_entity.id
_entity.type
_entity.pdbx_description
1 polymer ?
#
loop_
_entity_poly.entity_id
_entity_poly.type
_entity_poly.pdbx_seq_one_letter_code
_entity_poly.pdbx_strand_id
1 'polypeptide(L)'
;MSLLGLAVVVVGPVRSESAAGRDPGRDARRNRVIATTMHPALGAYVDGMGAVSPPVSTTQPAPSSPDPLVAPDALRAEVDGLPPVSRLSRAEVLVGEPAGAAGHWGVYEVGTNRVWIGPDAFASPERLRYVLAHEVGHAWYFRVATPDERARLNAAVTDTGQGASERVADCIAIQWGATISHYWPCPEPARAAVGTILAGG
;
A
#
# COMPACT_ATOMS: atom_id res chain seq x y z
N MET A 1 22.97 -28.38 -5.72
CA MET A 1 21.61 -28.83 -5.37
C MET A 1 21.44 -28.58 -3.88
N SER A 2 20.87 -27.44 -3.51
CA SER A 2 20.63 -27.08 -2.10
C SER A 2 19.17 -27.33 -1.79
N LEU A 3 18.93 -28.14 -0.76
CA LEU A 3 17.61 -28.47 -0.24
C LEU A 3 17.08 -27.27 0.57
N LEU A 4 15.93 -26.75 0.15
CA LEU A 4 15.10 -25.82 0.90
C LEU A 4 14.60 -26.51 2.18
N GLY A 5 14.95 -25.95 3.35
CA GLY A 5 14.36 -26.31 4.63
C GLY A 5 13.01 -25.62 4.80
N LEU A 6 11.94 -26.41 4.78
CA LEU A 6 10.58 -26.00 5.12
C LEU A 6 10.45 -25.95 6.66
N ALA A 7 10.22 -24.78 7.24
CA ALA A 7 9.86 -24.65 8.65
C ALA A 7 8.33 -24.55 8.78
N VAL A 8 7.71 -25.59 9.31
CA VAL A 8 6.29 -25.61 9.70
C VAL A 8 6.20 -25.21 11.17
N VAL A 9 5.61 -24.06 11.47
CA VAL A 9 5.30 -23.66 12.85
C VAL A 9 3.91 -24.18 13.18
N VAL A 10 3.85 -25.20 14.04
CA VAL A 10 2.60 -25.69 14.65
C VAL A 10 2.33 -24.85 15.90
N VAL A 11 1.28 -24.02 15.87
CA VAL A 11 0.79 -23.30 17.05
C VAL A 11 -0.23 -24.20 17.76
N GLY A 12 0.18 -24.76 18.91
CA GLY A 12 -0.72 -25.47 19.81
C GLY A 12 -1.59 -24.50 20.63
N PRO A 13 -2.74 -24.94 21.15
CA PRO A 13 -3.64 -24.08 21.90
C PRO A 13 -3.05 -23.67 23.25
N VAL A 14 -3.10 -22.36 23.52
CA VAL A 14 -2.81 -21.77 24.83
C VAL A 14 -3.90 -22.19 25.82
N ARG A 15 -3.53 -22.86 26.91
CA ARG A 15 -4.41 -23.08 28.05
C ARG A 15 -4.59 -21.76 28.80
N SER A 16 -5.81 -21.22 28.78
CA SER A 16 -6.26 -20.21 29.74
C SER A 16 -6.68 -20.90 31.03
N GLU A 17 -5.88 -20.76 32.08
CA GLU A 17 -6.38 -20.83 33.45
C GLU A 17 -6.81 -19.42 33.85
N SER A 18 -8.11 -19.22 34.06
CA SER A 18 -8.61 -18.28 35.07
C SER A 18 -10.05 -18.59 35.41
N ALA A 19 -10.27 -18.68 36.71
CA ALA A 19 -11.46 -19.14 37.38
C ALA A 19 -12.59 -18.10 37.35
N ALA A 20 -13.81 -18.66 37.38
CA ALA A 20 -15.00 -18.18 38.09
C ALA A 20 -15.55 -16.78 37.77
N GLY A 21 -16.65 -16.75 37.01
CA GLY A 21 -17.61 -15.64 37.01
C GLY A 21 -18.72 -15.85 35.99
N ARG A 22 -19.92 -16.22 36.47
CA ARG A 22 -21.13 -16.50 35.68
C ARG A 22 -21.61 -15.28 34.87
N ASP A 23 -22.02 -15.52 33.63
CA ASP A 23 -23.23 -14.92 33.05
C ASP A 23 -23.79 -15.84 31.92
N PRO A 24 -24.93 -16.53 32.11
CA PRO A 24 -25.54 -17.35 31.07
C PRO A 24 -26.70 -16.57 30.44
N GLY A 25 -26.41 -15.79 29.40
CA GLY A 25 -27.51 -15.18 28.64
C GLY A 25 -27.10 -14.14 27.62
N ARG A 26 -26.77 -14.58 26.40
CA ARG A 26 -27.33 -13.99 25.17
C ARG A 26 -26.82 -14.66 23.90
N ASP A 27 -27.79 -14.92 23.05
CA ASP A 27 -27.71 -14.82 21.59
C ASP A 27 -26.79 -15.77 20.84
N ALA A 28 -27.31 -16.99 20.66
CA ALA A 28 -27.08 -17.77 19.45
C ALA A 28 -27.59 -17.01 18.21
N ARG A 29 -26.72 -16.21 17.57
CA ARG A 29 -26.93 -15.69 16.22
C ARG A 29 -26.04 -16.42 15.21
N ARG A 30 -26.61 -17.50 14.69
CA ARG A 30 -26.65 -17.90 13.27
C ARG A 30 -25.46 -17.45 12.39
N ASN A 31 -24.47 -18.33 12.23
CA ASN A 31 -23.64 -18.35 11.03
C ASN A 31 -24.48 -18.83 9.84
N ARG A 32 -24.93 -17.89 9.00
CA ARG A 32 -25.53 -18.19 7.70
C ARG A 32 -24.41 -18.20 6.66
N VAL A 33 -23.93 -19.39 6.33
CA VAL A 33 -23.08 -19.63 5.15
C VAL A 33 -23.98 -19.44 3.92
N ILE A 34 -23.73 -18.38 3.15
CA ILE A 34 -24.33 -18.21 1.82
C ILE A 34 -23.36 -18.86 0.83
N ALA A 35 -23.70 -20.06 0.38
CA ALA A 35 -23.06 -20.70 -0.76
C ALA A 35 -23.60 -20.05 -2.03
N THR A 36 -22.76 -19.29 -2.74
CA THR A 36 -23.10 -18.74 -4.05
C THR A 36 -22.83 -19.80 -5.12
N THR A 37 -23.90 -20.37 -5.66
CA THR A 37 -23.87 -21.26 -6.83
C THR A 37 -23.48 -20.47 -8.07
N MET A 38 -22.38 -20.85 -8.72
CA MET A 38 -22.01 -20.34 -10.05
C MET A 38 -22.93 -20.95 -11.11
N HIS A 39 -23.55 -20.10 -11.92
CA HIS A 39 -24.25 -20.50 -13.15
C HIS A 39 -23.25 -20.59 -14.31
N PRO A 40 -23.18 -21.71 -15.05
CA PRO A 40 -22.52 -21.72 -16.34
C PRO A 40 -23.47 -21.11 -17.40
N ALA A 41 -23.11 -19.94 -17.92
CA ALA A 41 -23.70 -19.41 -19.14
C ALA A 41 -22.97 -20.02 -20.34
N LEU A 42 -23.63 -20.97 -21.02
CA LEU A 42 -23.24 -21.46 -22.33
C LEU A 42 -23.55 -20.38 -23.37
N GLY A 43 -22.51 -19.71 -23.87
CA GLY A 43 -22.59 -18.82 -25.03
C GLY A 43 -22.48 -19.63 -26.32
N ALA A 44 -23.52 -19.54 -27.15
CA ALA A 44 -23.53 -20.05 -28.52
C ALA A 44 -22.58 -19.22 -29.40
N TYR A 45 -21.66 -19.91 -30.07
CA TYR A 45 -20.73 -19.36 -31.05
C TYR A 45 -21.33 -19.58 -32.44
N VAL A 46 -21.66 -18.51 -33.16
CA VAL A 46 -22.03 -18.59 -34.58
C VAL A 46 -21.05 -17.78 -35.43
N ASP A 47 -20.35 -18.59 -36.20
CA ASP A 47 -19.70 -18.43 -37.49
C ASP A 47 -19.94 -17.13 -38.28
N GLY A 48 -18.84 -16.56 -38.77
CA GLY A 48 -18.83 -15.33 -39.56
C GLY A 48 -17.44 -15.06 -40.13
N MET A 49 -16.93 -15.97 -40.98
CA MET A 49 -15.68 -15.76 -41.73
C MET A 49 -15.91 -14.79 -42.89
N GLY A 50 -15.72 -13.49 -42.62
CA GLY A 50 -15.44 -12.49 -43.64
C GLY A 50 -13.94 -12.42 -43.92
N ALA A 51 -13.53 -12.48 -45.19
CA ALA A 51 -12.14 -12.33 -45.61
C ALA A 51 -11.64 -10.92 -45.27
N VAL A 52 -10.73 -10.83 -44.29
CA VAL A 52 -10.07 -9.58 -43.89
C VAL A 52 -8.75 -9.48 -44.65
N SER A 53 -8.56 -8.38 -45.39
CA SER A 53 -7.30 -8.05 -46.05
C SER A 53 -6.13 -8.03 -45.06
N PRO A 54 -4.91 -8.43 -45.46
CA PRO A 54 -3.76 -8.37 -44.58
C PRO A 54 -3.47 -6.91 -44.19
N PRO A 55 -3.24 -6.61 -42.90
CA PRO A 55 -2.88 -5.26 -42.49
C PRO A 55 -1.53 -4.86 -43.08
N VAL A 56 -1.50 -3.68 -43.69
CA VAL A 56 -0.27 -3.02 -44.13
C VAL A 56 0.61 -2.84 -42.89
N SER A 57 1.75 -3.55 -42.86
CA SER A 57 2.77 -3.37 -41.82
C SER A 57 3.42 -2.01 -42.00
N THR A 58 2.85 -0.99 -41.36
CA THR A 58 3.55 0.26 -41.10
C THR A 58 4.52 -0.03 -39.97
N THR A 59 5.82 -0.10 -40.29
CA THR A 59 6.89 -0.12 -39.29
C THR A 59 6.86 1.23 -38.57
N GLN A 60 6.02 1.34 -37.55
CA GLN A 60 6.03 2.47 -36.64
C GLN A 60 7.40 2.46 -35.95
N PRO A 61 8.20 3.53 -36.04
CA PRO A 61 9.47 3.61 -35.33
C PRO A 61 9.18 3.34 -33.85
N ALA A 62 10.00 2.47 -33.25
CA ALA A 62 9.91 2.18 -31.83
C ALA A 62 9.87 3.52 -31.08
N PRO A 63 8.93 3.71 -30.14
CA PRO A 63 8.89 4.94 -29.35
C PRO A 63 10.28 5.11 -28.74
N SER A 64 10.91 6.24 -29.07
CA SER A 64 12.13 6.67 -28.42
C SER A 64 11.91 6.59 -26.91
N SER A 65 12.80 5.89 -26.20
CA SER A 65 12.75 5.82 -24.74
C SER A 65 12.52 7.24 -24.21
N PRO A 66 11.50 7.46 -23.36
CA PRO A 66 11.24 8.79 -22.84
C PRO A 66 12.53 9.32 -22.20
N ASP A 67 12.85 10.59 -22.48
CA ASP A 67 13.89 11.32 -21.77
C ASP A 67 13.75 11.04 -20.26
N PRO A 68 14.85 10.84 -19.50
CA PRO A 68 14.77 10.50 -18.09
C PRO A 68 13.85 11.49 -17.38
N LEU A 69 12.66 10.98 -17.04
CA LEU A 69 11.56 11.75 -16.49
C LEU A 69 11.98 12.26 -15.11
N VAL A 70 12.24 13.57 -15.09
CA VAL A 70 12.45 14.46 -13.94
C VAL A 70 13.84 14.49 -13.30
N ALA A 71 14.32 15.72 -13.15
CA ALA A 71 15.60 16.05 -12.56
C ALA A 71 15.65 15.61 -11.08
N PRO A 72 16.73 14.94 -10.64
CA PRO A 72 16.99 14.60 -9.24
C PRO A 72 16.79 15.76 -8.25
N ASP A 73 16.88 17.00 -8.72
CA ASP A 73 16.69 18.21 -7.93
C ASP A 73 15.25 18.40 -7.45
N ALA A 74 14.24 18.02 -8.24
CA ALA A 74 12.84 18.09 -7.81
C ALA A 74 12.57 17.11 -6.67
N LEU A 75 13.08 15.88 -6.78
CA LEU A 75 13.00 14.89 -5.71
C LEU A 75 13.72 15.36 -4.44
N ARG A 76 14.93 15.91 -4.58
CA ARG A 76 15.69 16.45 -3.44
C ARG A 76 14.91 17.56 -2.74
N ALA A 77 14.33 18.49 -3.48
CA ALA A 77 13.51 19.57 -2.90
C ALA A 77 12.29 19.04 -2.14
N GLU A 78 11.60 18.02 -2.67
CA GLU A 78 10.46 17.40 -1.98
C GLU A 78 10.89 16.65 -0.71
N VAL A 79 12.01 15.92 -0.75
CA VAL A 79 12.58 15.26 0.44
C VAL A 79 12.95 16.28 1.52
N ASP A 80 13.57 17.40 1.13
CA ASP A 80 13.94 18.48 2.05
C ASP A 80 12.72 19.20 2.63
N GLY A 81 11.61 19.23 1.88
CA GLY A 81 10.33 19.83 2.28
C GLY A 81 9.49 18.96 3.22
N LEU A 82 9.82 17.69 3.42
CA LEU A 82 9.10 16.84 4.37
C LEU A 82 9.35 17.26 5.82
N PRO A 83 8.36 17.08 6.73
CA PRO A 83 8.52 17.42 8.14
C PRO A 83 9.70 16.69 8.81
N PRO A 84 10.38 17.27 9.81
CA PRO A 84 11.55 16.63 10.45
C PRO A 84 11.29 15.22 10.98
N VAL A 85 10.07 14.92 11.44
CA VAL A 85 9.68 13.58 11.91
C VAL A 85 9.83 12.50 10.83
N SER A 86 9.69 12.87 9.54
CA SER A 86 9.93 11.96 8.41
C SER A 86 11.38 11.46 8.37
N ARG A 87 12.35 12.28 8.81
CA ARG A 87 13.78 11.93 8.85
C ARG A 87 14.08 10.85 9.89
N LEU A 88 13.19 10.64 10.86
CA LEU A 88 13.32 9.55 11.83
C LEU A 88 13.17 8.16 11.17
N SER A 89 12.49 8.08 10.02
CA SER A 89 12.37 6.83 9.26
C SER A 89 13.72 6.33 8.74
N ARG A 90 14.68 7.24 8.51
CA ARG A 90 16.00 6.97 7.90
C ARG A 90 15.92 6.17 6.60
N ALA A 91 14.80 6.25 5.89
CA ALA A 91 14.64 5.53 4.63
C ALA A 91 15.58 6.11 3.57
N GLU A 92 16.20 5.22 2.78
CA GLU A 92 16.96 5.61 1.60
C GLU A 92 15.97 5.84 0.45
N VAL A 93 15.93 7.05 -0.10
CA VAL A 93 15.03 7.41 -1.22
C VAL A 93 15.77 7.24 -2.55
N LEU A 94 15.20 6.44 -3.44
CA LEU A 94 15.76 6.03 -4.72
C LEU A 94 14.78 6.37 -5.85
N VAL A 95 15.30 6.68 -7.03
CA VAL A 95 14.50 6.85 -8.26
C VAL A 95 14.48 5.54 -9.04
N GLY A 96 13.31 5.17 -9.54
CA GLY A 96 13.07 3.96 -10.31
C GLY A 96 12.14 2.99 -9.59
N GLU A 97 12.22 1.73 -9.97
CA GLU A 97 11.34 0.67 -9.46
C GLU A 97 12.18 -0.54 -9.03
N PRO A 98 11.87 -1.19 -7.90
CA PRO A 98 12.51 -2.46 -7.55
C PRO A 98 12.03 -3.58 -8.49
N ALA A 99 12.80 -4.67 -8.56
CA ALA A 99 12.48 -5.79 -9.42
C ALA A 99 11.09 -6.37 -9.09
N GLY A 100 10.21 -6.44 -10.10
CA GLY A 100 8.86 -6.99 -9.96
C GLY A 100 7.78 -5.99 -9.54
N ALA A 101 8.12 -4.70 -9.38
CA ALA A 101 7.16 -3.63 -9.06
C ALA A 101 6.98 -2.63 -10.22
N ALA A 102 7.03 -3.13 -11.46
CA ALA A 102 6.85 -2.30 -12.64
C ALA A 102 5.44 -1.68 -12.68
N GLY A 103 5.36 -0.37 -12.95
CA GLY A 103 4.11 0.38 -13.04
C GLY A 103 3.58 0.92 -11.71
N HIS A 104 4.35 0.81 -10.62
CA HIS A 104 4.01 1.42 -9.34
C HIS A 104 4.52 2.87 -9.27
N TRP A 105 3.73 3.78 -8.70
CA TRP A 105 4.18 5.16 -8.50
C TRP A 105 5.26 5.24 -7.42
N GLY A 106 5.15 4.44 -6.38
CA GLY A 106 6.15 4.31 -5.32
C GLY A 106 6.11 2.93 -4.69
N VAL A 107 7.22 2.57 -4.03
CA VAL A 107 7.33 1.32 -3.27
C VAL A 107 8.21 1.52 -2.05
N TYR A 108 7.68 1.22 -0.87
CA TYR A 108 8.47 1.02 0.33
C TYR A 108 8.86 -0.45 0.54
N GLU A 109 10.17 -0.73 0.50
CA GLU A 109 10.72 -2.05 0.80
C GLU A 109 11.03 -2.19 2.30
N VAL A 110 10.13 -2.84 3.04
CA VAL A 110 10.26 -3.05 4.49
C VAL A 110 11.61 -3.68 4.85
N GLY A 111 12.08 -4.68 4.11
CA GLY A 111 13.32 -5.41 4.44
C GLY A 111 14.59 -4.56 4.39
N THR A 112 14.70 -3.68 3.41
CA THR A 112 15.88 -2.85 3.12
C THR A 112 15.75 -1.41 3.62
N ASN A 113 14.55 -1.00 4.08
CA ASN A 113 14.22 0.38 4.44
C ASN A 113 14.45 1.37 3.29
N ARG A 114 14.04 0.98 2.08
CA ARG A 114 14.17 1.79 0.87
C ARG A 114 12.82 2.28 0.41
N VAL A 115 12.78 3.52 -0.03
CA VAL A 115 11.64 4.15 -0.71
C VAL A 115 12.04 4.33 -2.17
N TRP A 116 11.33 3.66 -3.06
CA TRP A 116 11.49 3.80 -4.50
C TRP A 116 10.41 4.74 -5.04
N ILE A 117 10.80 5.70 -5.86
CA ILE A 117 9.91 6.64 -6.54
C ILE A 117 9.92 6.31 -8.02
N GLY A 118 8.82 5.74 -8.49
CA GLY A 118 8.63 5.32 -9.88
C GLY A 118 8.45 6.51 -10.83
N PRO A 119 8.65 6.30 -12.14
CA PRO A 119 8.62 7.36 -13.14
C PRO A 119 7.26 8.09 -13.18
N ASP A 120 6.16 7.39 -12.94
CA ASP A 120 4.82 7.98 -13.00
C ASP A 120 4.50 8.93 -11.83
N ALA A 121 5.26 8.87 -10.73
CA ALA A 121 5.15 9.83 -9.62
C ALA A 121 5.49 11.25 -10.08
N PHE A 122 6.36 11.35 -11.07
CA PHE A 122 6.87 12.61 -11.60
C PHE A 122 5.94 13.30 -12.60
N ALA A 123 4.76 12.73 -12.86
CA ALA A 123 3.77 13.33 -13.75
C ALA A 123 3.30 14.73 -13.31
N SER A 124 3.37 15.03 -12.00
CA SER A 124 3.16 16.38 -11.46
C SER A 124 3.86 16.56 -10.11
N PRO A 125 4.17 17.80 -9.68
CA PRO A 125 4.71 18.06 -8.35
C PRO A 125 3.80 17.55 -7.22
N GLU A 126 2.48 17.72 -7.38
CA GLU A 126 1.49 17.25 -6.42
C GLU A 126 1.51 15.72 -6.27
N ARG A 127 1.64 14.99 -7.38
CA ARG A 127 1.76 13.53 -7.35
C ARG A 127 3.08 13.11 -6.72
N LEU A 128 4.20 13.74 -7.10
CA LEU A 128 5.52 13.43 -6.53
C LEU A 128 5.51 13.60 -5.01
N ARG A 129 4.98 14.72 -4.52
CA ARG A 129 4.85 14.99 -3.09
C ARG A 129 4.01 13.95 -2.37
N TYR A 130 2.85 13.61 -2.94
CA TYR A 130 1.99 12.58 -2.38
C TYR A 130 2.69 11.23 -2.29
N VAL A 131 3.27 10.75 -3.39
CA VAL A 131 3.93 9.43 -3.45
C VAL A 131 5.10 9.38 -2.47
N LEU A 132 5.96 10.40 -2.47
CA LEU A 132 7.09 10.46 -1.55
C LEU A 132 6.62 10.44 -0.08
N ALA A 133 5.64 11.25 0.27
CA ALA A 133 5.12 11.32 1.63
C ALA A 133 4.41 10.01 2.04
N HIS A 134 3.71 9.36 1.11
CA HIS A 134 3.06 8.05 1.31
C HIS A 134 4.09 6.96 1.62
N GLU A 135 5.11 6.80 0.76
CA GLU A 135 6.12 5.76 0.94
C GLU A 135 7.00 6.01 2.18
N VAL A 136 7.33 7.28 2.48
CA VAL A 136 8.02 7.62 3.74
C VAL A 136 7.08 7.42 4.95
N GLY A 137 5.77 7.55 4.77
CA GLY A 137 4.76 7.22 5.76
C GLY A 137 4.78 5.74 6.12
N HIS A 138 4.92 4.84 5.13
CA HIS A 138 5.17 3.42 5.37
C HIS A 138 6.46 3.19 6.15
N ALA A 139 7.55 3.85 5.76
CA ALA A 139 8.83 3.74 6.47
C ALA A 139 8.70 4.15 7.94
N TRP A 140 8.03 5.28 8.21
CA TRP A 140 7.75 5.72 9.58
C TRP A 140 6.89 4.69 10.34
N TYR A 141 5.81 4.21 9.74
CA TYR A 141 4.90 3.23 10.35
C TYR A 141 5.61 1.92 10.76
N PHE A 142 6.48 1.39 9.89
CA PHE A 142 7.16 0.12 10.14
C PHE A 142 8.45 0.25 10.95
N ARG A 143 9.15 1.39 10.91
CA ARG A 143 10.47 1.56 11.55
C ARG A 143 10.47 2.42 12.80
N VAL A 144 9.55 3.37 12.90
CA VAL A 144 9.55 4.37 13.98
C VAL A 144 8.40 4.12 14.94
N ALA A 145 7.20 3.88 14.44
CA ALA A 145 6.05 3.65 15.30
C ALA A 145 6.26 2.43 16.22
N THR A 146 5.93 2.60 17.49
CA THR A 146 5.87 1.52 18.46
C THR A 146 4.70 0.57 18.14
N PRO A 147 4.69 -0.65 18.70
CA PRO A 147 3.56 -1.56 18.56
C PRO A 147 2.22 -0.94 19.00
N ASP A 148 2.21 -0.17 20.09
CA ASP A 148 1.01 0.47 20.62
C ASP A 148 0.53 1.61 19.70
N GLU A 149 1.44 2.41 19.16
CA GLU A 149 1.10 3.42 18.15
C GLU A 149 0.53 2.78 16.89
N ARG A 150 1.13 1.70 16.37
CA ARG A 150 0.56 0.96 15.23
C ARG A 150 -0.83 0.41 15.53
N ALA A 151 -1.06 -0.11 16.74
CA ALA A 151 -2.40 -0.57 17.13
C ALA A 151 -3.42 0.57 17.13
N ARG A 152 -3.06 1.74 17.67
CA ARG A 152 -3.89 2.95 17.64
C ARG A 152 -4.16 3.44 16.22
N LEU A 153 -3.14 3.44 15.36
CA LEU A 153 -3.25 3.82 13.94
C LEU A 153 -4.19 2.88 13.17
N ASN A 154 -4.03 1.56 13.36
CA ASN A 154 -4.89 0.56 12.72
C ASN A 154 -6.34 0.71 13.16
N ALA A 155 -6.57 0.95 14.45
CA ALA A 155 -7.90 1.24 14.98
C ALA A 155 -8.50 2.52 14.37
N ALA A 156 -7.70 3.57 14.19
CA ALA A 156 -8.15 4.84 13.61
C ALA A 156 -8.61 4.73 12.16
N VAL A 157 -8.01 3.83 11.37
CA VAL A 157 -8.38 3.60 9.96
C VAL A 157 -9.39 2.46 9.78
N THR A 158 -9.82 1.84 10.88
CA THR A 158 -10.75 0.70 10.92
C THR A 158 -10.32 -0.44 9.98
N ASP A 159 -9.03 -0.78 9.99
CA ASP A 159 -8.45 -1.82 9.13
C ASP A 159 -7.28 -2.53 9.84
N THR A 160 -6.76 -3.61 9.26
CA THR A 160 -5.58 -4.34 9.76
C THR A 160 -4.64 -4.78 8.63
N GLY A 161 -3.43 -5.22 9.00
CA GLY A 161 -2.45 -5.74 8.03
C GLY A 161 -2.07 -4.72 6.96
N GLN A 162 -1.97 -5.18 5.71
CA GLN A 162 -1.57 -4.34 4.57
C GLN A 162 -2.61 -3.24 4.25
N GLY A 163 -3.90 -3.52 4.44
CA GLY A 163 -4.95 -2.51 4.24
C GLY A 163 -4.80 -1.33 5.21
N ALA A 164 -4.47 -1.62 6.48
CA ALA A 164 -4.19 -0.58 7.46
C ALA A 164 -2.95 0.24 7.11
N SER A 165 -1.84 -0.40 6.71
CA SER A 165 -0.62 0.35 6.40
C SER A 165 -0.81 1.33 5.25
N GLU A 166 -1.50 0.94 4.18
CA GLU A 166 -1.79 1.86 3.06
C GLU A 166 -2.65 3.05 3.49
N ARG A 167 -3.73 2.79 4.25
CA ARG A 167 -4.62 3.86 4.73
C ARG A 167 -3.92 4.81 5.70
N VAL A 168 -3.05 4.28 6.55
CA VAL A 168 -2.24 5.08 7.46
C VAL A 168 -1.22 5.91 6.69
N ALA A 169 -0.56 5.33 5.69
CA ALA A 169 0.38 6.05 4.82
C ALA A 169 -0.31 7.20 4.07
N ASP A 170 -1.53 7.00 3.53
CA ASP A 170 -2.34 8.07 2.93
C ASP A 170 -2.62 9.20 3.93
N CYS A 171 -2.99 8.86 5.17
CA CYS A 171 -3.24 9.86 6.20
C CYS A 171 -1.97 10.62 6.60
N ILE A 172 -0.83 9.92 6.72
CA ILE A 172 0.46 10.55 7.01
C ILE A 172 0.85 11.50 5.87
N ALA A 173 0.66 11.09 4.62
CA ALA A 173 0.94 11.92 3.45
C ALA A 173 0.16 13.24 3.51
N ILE A 174 -1.14 13.18 3.82
CA ILE A 174 -1.98 14.39 3.99
C ILE A 174 -1.50 15.23 5.17
N GLN A 175 -1.14 14.62 6.30
CA GLN A 175 -0.58 15.34 7.46
C GLN A 175 0.75 16.04 7.13
N TRP A 176 1.51 15.51 6.17
CA TRP A 176 2.75 16.12 5.66
C TRP A 176 2.51 17.05 4.45
N GLY A 177 1.25 17.38 4.17
CA GLY A 177 0.84 18.40 3.23
C GLY A 177 0.57 17.91 1.81
N ALA A 178 0.40 16.60 1.59
CA ALA A 178 -0.18 16.12 0.34
C ALA A 178 -1.66 16.56 0.25
N THR A 179 -2.06 17.03 -0.93
CA THR A 179 -3.44 17.49 -1.21
C THR A 179 -4.31 16.44 -1.89
N ILE A 180 -3.70 15.33 -2.32
CA ILE A 180 -4.37 14.16 -2.90
C ILE A 180 -4.16 12.91 -2.03
N SER A 181 -4.94 11.88 -2.31
CA SER A 181 -4.78 10.51 -1.81
C SER A 181 -5.11 9.52 -2.95
N HIS A 182 -4.52 8.33 -2.92
CA HIS A 182 -4.75 7.31 -3.95
C HIS A 182 -5.65 6.16 -3.47
N TYR A 183 -5.36 5.56 -2.32
CA TYR A 183 -6.09 4.36 -1.87
C TYR A 183 -7.25 4.69 -0.96
N TRP A 184 -7.12 5.72 -0.12
CA TRP A 184 -8.10 6.04 0.90
C TRP A 184 -8.12 7.52 1.30
N PRO A 185 -9.29 8.18 1.30
CA PRO A 185 -9.39 9.64 1.41
C PRO A 185 -9.00 10.24 2.77
N CYS A 186 -8.61 9.42 3.76
CA CYS A 186 -8.30 9.82 5.12
C CYS A 186 -9.35 10.78 5.73
N PRO A 187 -10.54 10.26 6.13
CA PRO A 187 -11.58 11.05 6.75
C PRO A 187 -11.07 11.72 8.04
N GLU A 188 -11.73 12.80 8.42
CA GLU A 188 -11.30 13.71 9.48
C GLU A 188 -10.97 13.02 10.83
N PRO A 189 -11.77 12.04 11.33
CA PRO A 189 -11.43 11.35 12.57
C PRO A 189 -10.10 10.57 12.50
N ALA A 190 -9.83 9.90 11.38
CA ALA A 190 -8.59 9.15 11.17
C ALA A 190 -7.41 10.11 11.03
N ARG A 191 -7.60 11.21 10.31
CA ARG A 191 -6.61 12.27 10.16
C ARG A 191 -6.22 12.85 11.52
N ALA A 192 -7.20 13.19 12.36
CA ALA A 192 -6.97 13.73 13.70
C ALA A 192 -6.19 12.76 14.60
N ALA A 193 -6.53 11.47 14.56
CA ALA A 193 -5.83 10.43 15.32
C ALA A 193 -4.37 10.28 14.86
N VAL A 194 -4.13 10.20 13.55
CA VAL A 194 -2.77 10.11 12.98
C VAL A 194 -1.95 11.34 13.33
N GLY A 195 -2.55 12.54 13.25
CA GLY A 195 -1.88 13.80 13.60
C GLY A 195 -1.43 13.85 15.07
N THR A 196 -2.28 13.40 15.99
CA THR A 196 -1.95 13.29 17.42
C THR A 196 -0.74 12.39 17.64
N ILE A 197 -0.71 11.22 16.99
CA ILE A 197 0.37 10.25 17.13
C ILE A 197 1.69 10.80 16.55
N LEU A 198 1.65 11.41 15.36
CA LEU A 198 2.84 12.03 14.75
C LEU A 198 3.42 13.17 15.60
N ALA A 199 2.60 13.83 16.42
CA ALA A 199 3.03 14.87 17.35
C ALA A 199 3.61 14.32 18.68
N GLY A 200 3.63 13.00 18.87
CA GLY A 200 4.14 12.34 20.09
C GLY A 200 3.10 12.14 21.20
N GLY A 201 1.81 12.09 20.86
CA GLY A 201 0.70 11.82 21.80
C GLY A 201 0.23 10.36 21.90
#